data_AF-A0A7S3YJ85-F1
#
_entry.id   AF-A0A7S3YJ85-F1
#
_cell.length_a   1.000
_cell.length_b   1.000
_cell.length_c   1.000
_cell.angle_alpha   90.00
_cell.angle_beta   90.00
_cell.angle_gamma   90.00
#
_symmetry.space_group_name_H-M   'P 1'
#
loop_
_entity.id
_entity.type
_entity.pdbx_description
1 polymer ?
#
loop_
_entity_poly.entity_id
_entity_poly.type
_entity_poly.pdbx_seq_one_letter_code
_entity_poly.pdbx_strand_id
1 'polypeptide(L)'
;GGGGKEKVEERLPGGRRRVRYRNGTVKEVEADGSALVRFANGDTKHTDASSGAVRYYYAKAETAHVTYTNGLQIFEFPNEQVEKHYPDGKKEISFPDGTVKVIRTDGVQESVFADGVIVVEYPEGYSEITTPDGSTHREYADGRVEHLLPASSSSSQKKQWSFF
;
A
#
# COMPACT_ATOMS: atom_id res chain seq x y z
N GLY A 1 34.21 -21.73 -29.50
CA GLY A 1 34.38 -20.39 -28.92
C GLY A 1 33.65 -20.35 -27.59
N GLY A 2 34.35 -20.02 -26.51
CA GLY A 2 33.84 -20.14 -25.14
C GLY A 2 32.70 -19.16 -24.84
N GLY A 3 31.55 -19.70 -24.44
CA GLY A 3 30.46 -18.91 -23.85
C GLY A 3 30.91 -18.36 -22.51
N GLY A 4 31.30 -17.09 -22.48
CA GLY A 4 31.63 -16.39 -21.24
C GLY A 4 30.45 -16.47 -20.27
N LYS A 5 30.70 -17.00 -19.07
CA LYS A 5 29.65 -17.26 -18.08
C LYS A 5 28.81 -15.99 -17.87
N GLU A 6 27.51 -16.07 -18.13
CA GLU A 6 26.55 -14.95 -17.97
C GLU A 6 26.45 -14.44 -16.51
N LYS A 7 26.92 -15.26 -15.57
CA LYS A 7 27.00 -14.98 -14.14
C LYS A 7 28.24 -15.61 -13.52
N VAL A 8 28.75 -14.96 -12.47
CA VAL A 8 29.77 -15.49 -11.57
C VAL A 8 29.12 -15.76 -10.23
N GLU A 9 29.28 -16.98 -9.72
CA GLU A 9 28.76 -17.37 -8.40
C GLU A 9 29.91 -17.65 -7.44
N GLU A 10 29.77 -17.12 -6.22
CA GLU A 10 30.72 -17.21 -5.12
C GLU A 10 30.00 -17.78 -3.88
N ARG A 11 30.59 -18.80 -3.25
CA ARG A 11 30.15 -19.29 -1.95
C ARG A 11 30.95 -18.57 -0.87
N LEU A 12 30.25 -17.95 0.06
CA LEU A 12 30.82 -17.16 1.14
C LEU A 12 30.80 -17.98 2.45
N PRO A 13 31.63 -17.61 3.45
CA PRO A 13 31.58 -18.21 4.78
C PRO A 13 30.16 -18.15 5.37
N GLY A 14 29.82 -19.16 6.18
CA GLY A 14 28.51 -19.25 6.82
C GLY A 14 27.37 -19.74 5.93
N GLY A 15 27.65 -20.26 4.73
CA GLY A 15 26.62 -20.81 3.83
C GLY A 15 25.97 -19.79 2.90
N ARG A 16 26.33 -18.52 3.04
CA ARG A 16 25.88 -17.42 2.16
C ARG A 16 26.38 -17.61 0.73
N ARG A 17 25.60 -17.18 -0.24
CA ARG A 17 25.93 -17.23 -1.68
C ARG A 17 25.81 -15.86 -2.30
N ARG A 18 26.73 -15.50 -3.18
CA ARG A 18 26.70 -14.26 -3.97
C ARG A 18 26.75 -14.60 -5.46
N VAL A 19 25.86 -14.00 -6.24
CA VAL A 19 25.81 -14.14 -7.70
C VAL A 19 25.95 -12.75 -8.31
N ARG A 20 26.94 -12.56 -9.18
CA ARG A 20 27.16 -11.34 -9.95
C ARG A 20 26.81 -11.61 -11.41
N TYR A 21 25.90 -10.83 -11.97
CA TYR A 21 25.47 -10.95 -13.35
C TYR A 21 26.22 -9.95 -14.23
N ARG A 22 26.39 -10.29 -15.52
CA ARG A 22 27.09 -9.41 -16.48
C ARG A 22 26.43 -8.02 -16.61
N ASN A 23 25.13 -7.93 -16.40
CA ASN A 23 24.37 -6.68 -16.47
C ASN A 23 24.57 -5.75 -15.26
N GLY A 24 25.45 -6.11 -14.30
CA GLY A 24 25.69 -5.33 -13.08
C GLY A 24 24.81 -5.71 -11.89
N THR A 25 23.80 -6.57 -12.08
CA THR A 25 22.95 -7.05 -10.98
C THR A 25 23.77 -7.93 -10.03
N VAL A 26 23.56 -7.77 -8.72
CA VAL A 26 24.17 -8.61 -7.68
C VAL A 26 23.06 -9.20 -6.82
N LYS A 27 23.06 -10.52 -6.67
CA LYS A 27 22.17 -11.25 -5.75
C LYS A 27 22.98 -11.85 -4.61
N GLU A 28 22.57 -11.61 -3.39
CA GLU A 28 23.07 -12.29 -2.19
C GLU A 28 21.95 -13.11 -1.58
N VAL A 29 22.30 -14.31 -1.10
CA VAL A 29 21.39 -15.23 -0.40
C VAL A 29 22.08 -15.63 0.89
N GLU A 30 21.44 -15.35 2.01
CA GLU A 30 21.92 -15.69 3.34
C GLU A 30 21.62 -17.16 3.68
N ALA A 31 22.19 -17.65 4.78
CA ALA A 31 22.07 -19.04 5.19
C ALA A 31 20.63 -19.44 5.57
N ASP A 32 19.85 -18.50 6.09
CA ASP A 32 18.44 -18.65 6.45
C ASP A 32 17.50 -18.66 5.23
N GLY A 33 18.04 -18.41 4.02
CA GLY A 33 17.30 -18.35 2.78
C GLY A 33 16.84 -16.93 2.39
N SER A 34 17.06 -15.92 3.25
CA SER A 34 16.75 -14.53 2.91
C SER A 34 17.66 -14.07 1.76
N ALA A 35 17.19 -13.10 0.97
CA ALA A 35 17.93 -12.69 -0.22
C ALA A 35 17.82 -11.19 -0.47
N LEU A 36 18.92 -10.61 -0.96
CA LEU A 36 18.99 -9.23 -1.41
C LEU A 36 19.51 -9.18 -2.85
N VAL A 37 18.72 -8.59 -3.74
CA VAL A 37 19.10 -8.30 -5.12
C VAL A 37 19.31 -6.79 -5.24
N ARG A 38 20.47 -6.38 -5.74
CA ARG A 38 20.79 -5.01 -6.14
C ARG A 38 20.87 -4.96 -7.66
N PHE A 39 19.98 -4.20 -8.29
CA PHE A 39 19.91 -4.06 -9.73
C PHE A 39 20.81 -2.91 -10.20
N ALA A 40 21.20 -2.96 -11.47
CA ALA A 40 22.10 -1.96 -12.05
C ALA A 40 21.46 -0.57 -12.20
N ASN A 41 20.13 -0.48 -12.21
CA ASN A 41 19.37 0.77 -12.21
C ASN A 41 19.24 1.40 -10.80
N GLY A 42 19.87 0.81 -9.77
CA GLY A 42 19.79 1.26 -8.39
C GLY A 42 18.68 0.61 -7.57
N ASP A 43 17.72 -0.06 -8.21
CA ASP A 43 16.63 -0.72 -7.51
C ASP A 43 17.16 -1.85 -6.60
N THR A 44 16.41 -2.17 -5.55
CA THR A 44 16.69 -3.33 -4.72
C THR A 44 15.47 -4.21 -4.53
N LYS A 45 15.70 -5.50 -4.30
CA LYS A 45 14.66 -6.45 -3.91
C LYS A 45 15.16 -7.31 -2.76
N HIS A 46 14.50 -7.19 -1.61
CA HIS A 46 14.71 -8.01 -0.44
C HIS A 46 13.61 -9.07 -0.33
N THR A 47 13.99 -10.31 -0.05
CA THR A 47 13.07 -11.41 0.25
C THR A 47 13.35 -11.87 1.67
N ASP A 48 12.34 -11.76 2.52
CA ASP A 48 12.40 -12.27 3.89
C ASP A 48 12.06 -13.77 3.90
N ALA A 49 12.93 -14.59 4.48
CA ALA A 49 12.74 -16.04 4.48
C ALA A 49 11.70 -16.51 5.50
N SER A 50 11.51 -15.78 6.60
CA SER A 50 10.62 -16.18 7.69
C SER A 50 9.14 -15.99 7.34
N SER A 51 8.83 -14.87 6.71
CA SER A 51 7.47 -14.47 6.34
C SER A 51 7.15 -14.75 4.87
N GLY A 52 8.18 -14.90 4.04
CA GLY A 52 8.05 -14.95 2.58
C GLY A 52 7.73 -13.60 1.95
N ALA A 53 7.69 -12.50 2.72
CA ALA A 53 7.42 -11.18 2.21
C ALA A 53 8.56 -10.69 1.30
N VAL A 54 8.21 -9.93 0.26
CA VAL A 54 9.16 -9.37 -0.69
C VAL A 54 9.05 -7.85 -0.67
N ARG A 55 10.14 -7.15 -0.38
CA ARG A 55 10.24 -5.69 -0.45
C ARG A 55 11.07 -5.28 -1.66
N TYR A 56 10.46 -4.62 -2.63
CA TYR A 56 11.11 -3.96 -3.76
C TYR A 56 11.27 -2.47 -3.46
N TYR A 57 12.41 -1.88 -3.79
CA TYR A 57 12.62 -0.44 -3.70
C TYR A 57 13.00 0.08 -5.09
N TYR A 58 12.19 1.01 -5.60
CA TYR A 58 12.37 1.68 -6.87
C TYR A 58 13.19 2.94 -6.64
N ALA A 59 14.47 2.93 -7.00
CA ALA A 59 15.40 3.99 -6.64
C ALA A 59 15.03 5.33 -7.30
N LYS A 60 14.60 5.32 -8.57
CA LYS A 60 14.25 6.55 -9.30
C LYS A 60 13.01 7.25 -8.74
N ALA A 61 12.04 6.48 -8.24
CA ALA A 61 10.78 7.01 -7.70
C ALA A 61 10.81 7.12 -6.17
N GLU A 62 11.91 6.71 -5.53
CA GLU A 62 12.06 6.65 -4.08
C GLU A 62 10.88 5.94 -3.38
N THR A 63 10.35 4.89 -4.02
CA THR A 63 9.14 4.20 -3.58
C THR A 63 9.47 2.78 -3.15
N ALA A 64 9.01 2.35 -1.98
CA ALA A 64 9.06 0.96 -1.56
C ALA A 64 7.73 0.25 -1.86
N HIS A 65 7.80 -1.01 -2.26
CA HIS A 65 6.66 -1.88 -2.51
C HIS A 65 6.90 -3.21 -1.79
N VAL A 66 6.07 -3.52 -0.80
CA VAL A 66 6.09 -4.80 -0.07
C VAL A 66 4.93 -5.67 -0.54
N THR A 67 5.21 -6.89 -0.97
CA THR A 67 4.20 -7.91 -1.27
C THR A 67 4.25 -9.00 -0.20
N TYR A 68 3.12 -9.26 0.45
CA TYR A 68 2.95 -10.33 1.43
C TYR A 68 2.40 -11.60 0.78
N THR A 69 2.62 -12.74 1.42
CA THR A 69 2.16 -14.06 0.94
C THR A 69 0.64 -14.21 0.94
N ASN A 70 -0.08 -13.42 1.73
CA ASN A 70 -1.54 -13.33 1.71
C ASN A 70 -2.08 -12.47 0.56
N GLY A 71 -1.21 -11.90 -0.27
CA GLY A 71 -1.56 -11.06 -1.41
C GLY A 71 -1.70 -9.56 -1.10
N LEU A 72 -1.62 -9.14 0.17
CA LEU A 72 -1.57 -7.72 0.53
C LEU A 72 -0.32 -7.07 -0.08
N GLN A 73 -0.50 -5.91 -0.70
CA GLN A 73 0.59 -5.07 -1.18
C GLN A 73 0.61 -3.75 -0.42
N ILE A 74 1.78 -3.28 -0.02
CA ILE A 74 1.99 -2.00 0.63
C ILE A 74 2.95 -1.17 -0.21
N PHE A 75 2.56 0.05 -0.56
CA PHE A 75 3.42 1.04 -1.22
C PHE A 75 3.72 2.17 -0.23
N GLU A 76 4.99 2.53 -0.11
CA GLU A 76 5.47 3.65 0.70
C GLU A 76 6.14 4.66 -0.25
N PHE A 77 5.59 5.86 -0.32
CA PHE A 77 6.00 6.92 -1.23
C PHE A 77 6.89 7.96 -0.52
N PRO A 78 7.72 8.71 -1.27
CA PRO A 78 8.64 9.70 -0.67
C PRO A 78 7.93 10.87 0.01
N ASN A 79 6.68 11.14 -0.37
CA ASN A 79 5.84 12.15 0.27
C ASN A 79 5.18 11.62 1.55
N GLU A 80 5.65 10.53 2.16
CA GLU A 80 5.07 9.88 3.35
C GLU A 80 3.67 9.26 3.15
N GLN A 81 3.15 9.27 1.92
CA GLN A 81 1.92 8.54 1.59
C GLN A 81 2.18 7.03 1.68
N VAL A 82 1.23 6.31 2.26
CA VAL A 82 1.25 4.84 2.32
C VAL A 82 -0.04 4.29 1.72
N GLU A 83 0.07 3.35 0.79
CA GLU A 83 -1.09 2.67 0.20
C GLU A 83 -1.07 1.17 0.49
N LYS A 84 -2.17 0.64 1.00
CA LYS A 84 -2.44 -0.79 1.15
C LYS A 84 -3.42 -1.23 0.07
N HIS A 85 -3.01 -2.18 -0.77
CA HIS A 85 -3.85 -2.77 -1.81
C HIS A 85 -4.17 -4.22 -1.41
N TYR A 86 -5.44 -4.48 -1.15
CA TYR A 86 -5.92 -5.76 -0.64
C TYR A 86 -6.23 -6.73 -1.80
N PRO A 87 -6.14 -8.04 -1.57
CA PRO A 87 -6.42 -9.05 -2.61
C PRO A 87 -7.84 -9.01 -3.18
N ASP A 88 -8.80 -8.52 -2.40
CA ASP A 88 -10.20 -8.37 -2.80
C ASP A 88 -10.42 -7.16 -3.73
N GLY A 89 -9.43 -6.28 -3.88
CA GLY A 89 -9.49 -5.06 -4.67
C GLY A 89 -9.72 -3.79 -3.84
N LYS A 90 -9.98 -3.90 -2.53
CA LYS A 90 -10.04 -2.73 -1.64
C LYS A 90 -8.67 -2.03 -1.60
N LYS A 91 -8.67 -0.70 -1.45
CA LYS A 91 -7.46 0.08 -1.17
C LYS A 91 -7.65 0.95 0.06
N GLU A 92 -6.59 1.11 0.85
CA GLU A 92 -6.51 2.10 1.92
C GLU A 92 -5.29 2.99 1.65
N ILE A 93 -5.47 4.30 1.71
CA ILE A 93 -4.46 5.32 1.43
C ILE A 93 -4.35 6.17 2.69
N SER A 94 -3.16 6.25 3.26
CA SER A 94 -2.85 7.15 4.38
C SER A 94 -2.01 8.30 3.85
N PHE A 95 -2.48 9.51 4.05
CA PHE A 95 -1.81 10.75 3.65
C PHE A 95 -1.04 11.36 4.83
N PRO A 96 -0.02 12.20 4.56
CA PRO A 96 0.82 12.79 5.61
C PRO A 96 0.08 13.78 6.51
N ASP A 97 -1.00 14.37 6.00
CA ASP A 97 -1.86 15.28 6.76
C ASP A 97 -2.79 14.55 7.75
N GLY A 98 -2.69 13.22 7.83
CA GLY A 98 -3.52 12.38 8.68
C GLY A 98 -4.82 11.91 8.01
N THR A 99 -5.12 12.34 6.78
CA THR A 99 -6.27 11.87 6.03
C THR A 99 -6.10 10.39 5.68
N VAL A 100 -7.16 9.61 5.89
CA VAL A 100 -7.23 8.22 5.44
C VAL A 100 -8.34 8.08 4.41
N LYS A 101 -8.01 7.58 3.22
CA LYS A 101 -8.97 7.29 2.15
C LYS A 101 -9.09 5.79 1.90
N VAL A 102 -10.31 5.27 1.90
CA VAL A 102 -10.64 3.88 1.62
C VAL A 102 -11.40 3.82 0.30
N ILE A 103 -10.88 3.08 -0.68
CA ILE A 103 -11.55 2.81 -1.95
C ILE A 103 -12.07 1.38 -1.88
N ARG A 104 -13.39 1.23 -1.97
CA ARG A 104 -14.08 -0.06 -1.93
C ARG A 104 -14.25 -0.61 -3.35
N THR A 105 -14.51 -1.91 -3.42
CA THR A 105 -14.68 -2.64 -4.69
C THR A 105 -15.98 -2.31 -5.41
N ASP A 106 -16.98 -1.78 -4.69
CA ASP A 106 -18.23 -1.24 -5.24
C ASP A 106 -18.07 0.18 -5.80
N GLY A 107 -16.87 0.77 -5.74
CA GLY A 107 -16.57 2.11 -6.23
C GLY A 107 -16.83 3.22 -5.22
N VAL A 108 -17.41 2.92 -4.05
CA VAL A 108 -17.58 3.88 -2.96
C VAL A 108 -16.21 4.25 -2.40
N GLN A 109 -15.98 5.54 -2.16
CA GLN A 109 -14.74 6.05 -1.58
C GLN A 109 -15.04 6.80 -0.29
N GLU A 110 -14.37 6.45 0.80
CA GLU A 110 -14.56 7.08 2.11
C GLU A 110 -13.27 7.77 2.51
N SER A 111 -13.32 9.06 2.85
CA SER A 111 -12.19 9.85 3.35
C SER A 111 -12.48 10.30 4.78
N VAL A 112 -11.58 10.01 5.70
CA VAL A 112 -11.61 10.51 7.08
C VAL A 112 -10.49 11.52 7.24
N PHE A 113 -10.84 12.78 7.49
CA PHE A 113 -9.91 13.88 7.67
C PHE A 113 -9.45 13.99 9.12
N ALA A 114 -8.29 14.62 9.34
CA ALA A 114 -7.70 14.77 10.67
C ALA A 114 -8.56 15.59 11.65
N ASP A 115 -9.45 16.44 11.15
CA ASP A 115 -10.41 17.22 11.94
C ASP A 115 -11.67 16.43 12.32
N GLY A 116 -11.79 15.18 11.86
CA GLY A 116 -12.92 14.29 12.12
C GLY A 116 -14.07 14.40 11.11
N VAL A 117 -13.93 15.23 10.07
CA VAL A 117 -14.87 15.22 8.93
C VAL A 117 -14.74 13.89 8.18
N ILE A 118 -15.87 13.30 7.80
CA ILE A 118 -15.95 12.08 6.99
C ILE A 118 -16.66 12.42 5.69
N VAL A 119 -16.08 12.05 4.56
CA VAL A 119 -16.67 12.24 3.24
C VAL A 119 -16.78 10.88 2.55
N VAL A 120 -18.00 10.52 2.14
CA VAL A 120 -18.29 9.30 1.38
C VAL A 120 -18.72 9.67 -0.02
N GLU A 121 -17.90 9.37 -1.02
CA GLU A 121 -18.16 9.59 -2.44
C GLU A 121 -18.77 8.34 -3.06
N TYR A 122 -19.91 8.51 -3.73
CA TYR A 122 -20.68 7.43 -4.33
C TYR A 122 -20.56 7.42 -5.87
N PRO A 123 -20.47 6.24 -6.52
CA PRO A 123 -20.42 6.12 -7.97
C PRO A 123 -21.59 6.79 -8.70
N GLU A 124 -22.73 6.91 -8.02
CA GLU A 124 -23.95 7.56 -8.52
C GLU A 124 -23.81 9.09 -8.67
N GLY A 125 -22.69 9.69 -8.25
CA GLY A 125 -22.37 11.09 -8.50
C GLY A 125 -22.79 12.06 -7.38
N TYR A 126 -22.91 11.55 -6.16
CA TYR A 126 -23.12 12.36 -4.96
C TYR A 126 -22.09 12.03 -3.89
N SER A 127 -21.98 12.89 -2.88
CA SER A 127 -21.16 12.68 -1.70
C SER A 127 -21.97 12.91 -0.43
N GLU A 128 -21.70 12.15 0.62
CA GLU A 128 -22.23 12.39 1.95
C GLU A 128 -21.10 12.89 2.85
N ILE A 129 -21.32 14.02 3.52
CA ILE A 129 -20.35 14.68 4.37
C ILE A 129 -20.90 14.64 5.79
N THR A 130 -20.15 14.04 6.71
CA THR A 130 -20.46 14.01 8.14
C THR A 130 -19.45 14.84 8.89
N THR A 131 -19.93 15.83 9.63
CA THR A 131 -19.12 16.70 10.47
C THR A 131 -18.85 16.06 11.84
N PRO A 132 -17.85 16.54 12.61
CA PRO A 132 -17.52 15.99 13.93
C PRO A 132 -18.65 16.04 14.97
N ASP A 133 -19.61 16.97 14.80
CA ASP A 133 -20.81 17.07 15.64
C ASP A 133 -21.89 16.03 15.28
N GLY A 134 -21.66 15.23 14.24
CA GLY A 134 -22.56 14.18 13.75
C GLY A 134 -23.62 14.67 12.75
N SER A 135 -23.60 15.94 12.34
CA SER A 135 -24.48 16.40 11.27
C SER A 135 -24.04 15.82 9.93
N THR A 136 -25.00 15.42 9.09
CA THR A 136 -24.72 14.86 7.76
C THR A 136 -25.52 15.60 6.70
N HIS A 137 -24.86 15.93 5.59
CA HIS A 137 -25.51 16.44 4.39
C HIS A 137 -24.98 15.72 3.15
N ARG A 138 -25.79 15.72 2.10
CA ARG A 138 -25.47 15.14 0.81
C ARG A 138 -25.28 16.25 -0.21
N GLU A 139 -24.21 16.17 -0.99
CA GLU A 139 -23.90 17.09 -2.08
C GLU A 139 -23.95 16.34 -3.41
N TYR A 140 -24.52 16.97 -4.45
CA TYR A 140 -24.62 16.44 -5.80
C TYR A 140 -23.75 17.24 -6.76
N ALA A 141 -23.34 16.65 -7.87
CA ALA A 141 -22.53 17.31 -8.89
C ALA A 141 -23.15 18.58 -9.50
N ASP A 142 -24.47 18.73 -9.44
CA ASP A 142 -25.20 19.92 -9.88
C ASP A 142 -25.22 21.07 -8.84
N GLY A 143 -24.57 20.87 -7.69
CA GLY A 143 -24.49 21.82 -6.59
C GLY A 143 -25.67 21.76 -5.61
N ARG A 144 -26.63 20.84 -5.80
CA ARG A 144 -27.70 20.62 -4.82
C ARG A 144 -27.13 20.08 -3.52
N VAL A 145 -27.65 20.57 -2.40
CA VAL A 145 -27.35 20.09 -1.05
C VAL A 145 -28.63 19.62 -0.35
N GLU A 146 -28.59 18.43 0.26
CA GLU A 146 -29.68 17.86 1.05
C GLU A 146 -29.20 17.56 2.47
N HIS A 147 -29.83 18.15 3.48
CA HIS A 147 -29.56 17.81 4.87
C HIS A 147 -30.23 16.48 5.23
N LEU A 148 -29.45 15.52 5.73
CA LEU A 148 -29.96 14.23 6.17
C LEU A 148 -30.31 14.33 7.65
N LEU A 149 -31.52 13.87 8.02
CA LEU A 149 -31.89 13.77 9.43
C LEU A 149 -30.96 12.75 10.12
N PRO A 150 -30.56 12.96 11.38
CA PRO A 150 -29.80 11.96 12.12
C PRO A 150 -30.60 10.66 12.10
N ALA A 151 -29.95 9.55 11.73
CA ALA A 151 -30.61 8.25 11.68
C ALA A 151 -31.33 8.02 13.01
N SER A 152 -32.66 7.97 12.99
CA SER A 152 -33.45 7.61 14.17
C SER A 152 -32.88 6.31 14.70
N SER A 153 -32.39 6.32 15.94
CA SER A 153 -31.70 5.21 16.62
C SER A 153 -32.25 3.84 16.23
N SER A 154 -31.66 3.22 15.22
CA SER A 154 -31.98 1.88 14.73
C SER A 154 -30.79 1.42 13.90
N SER A 155 -30.13 0.37 14.38
CA SER A 155 -28.84 -0.17 13.93
C SER A 155 -27.60 0.63 14.30
N SER A 156 -27.23 0.55 15.57
CA SER A 156 -25.83 0.63 16.00
C SER A 156 -25.03 -0.47 15.31
N GLN A 157 -24.41 -0.14 14.18
CA GLN A 157 -23.14 -0.74 13.78
C GLN A 157 -22.10 0.36 13.81
N LYS A 158 -21.70 0.76 15.02
CA LYS A 158 -20.41 1.43 15.22
C LYS A 158 -19.33 0.43 14.79
N LYS A 159 -18.93 0.46 13.53
CA LYS A 159 -17.69 -0.18 13.09
C LYS A 159 -16.55 0.66 13.68
N GLN A 160 -16.19 0.33 14.91
CA GLN A 160 -14.86 0.65 15.44
C GLN A 160 -13.86 -0.04 14.51
N TRP A 161 -13.14 0.75 13.73
CA TRP A 161 -11.91 0.29 13.11
C TRP A 161 -10.81 0.47 14.16
N SER A 162 -10.27 -0.65 14.64
CA SER A 162 -9.04 -0.64 15.42
C SER A 162 -7.88 -0.52 14.45
N PHE A 163 -7.18 0.61 14.48
CA PHE A 163 -5.84 0.71 13.92
C PHE A 163 -4.88 0.05 14.93
N PHE A 164 -4.41 -1.16 14.61
CA PHE A 164 -3.22 -1.78 15.21
C PHE A 164 -2.47 -2.56 14.12
#